data_AF-A0A4Y2HZH5-F1
#
_entry.id   AF-A0A4Y2HZH5-F1
#
_cell.length_a   1.000
_cell.length_b   1.000
_cell.length_c   1.000
_cell.angle_alpha   90.00
_cell.angle_beta   90.00
_cell.angle_gamma   90.00
#
_symmetry.space_group_name_H-M   'P 1'
#
loop_
_entity.id
_entity.type
_entity.pdbx_description
1 polymer ?
#
loop_
_entity_poly.entity_id
_entity_poly.type
_entity_poly.pdbx_seq_one_letter_code
_entity_poly.pdbx_strand_id
1 'polypeptide(L)'
;MDRTRSEKKCALFGVSSDMKSNMLPTYEDVMKFYEWNRHKIKCDNETNKEPTYKEIEDIVVEKIEDIWSRASIPTIQHEQVKKMSKTYHLKCKNLLNLTLKYRRRD
;
A
#
# COMPACT_ATOMS: atom_id res chain seq x y z
N MET A 1 26.77 -6.14 11.11
CA MET A 1 26.59 -4.93 10.28
C MET A 1 25.20 -4.38 10.56
N ASP A 2 25.10 -3.38 11.42
CA ASP A 2 23.85 -2.68 11.70
C ASP A 2 23.35 -2.00 10.42
N ARG A 3 22.35 -2.60 9.78
CA ARG A 3 21.57 -1.92 8.76
C ARG A 3 20.72 -0.90 9.49
N THR A 4 21.16 0.35 9.58
CA THR A 4 20.31 1.48 9.94
C THR A 4 19.15 1.48 8.94
N ARG A 5 18.05 0.89 9.38
CA ARG A 5 16.83 0.67 8.63
C ARG A 5 16.27 2.07 8.38
N SER A 6 16.62 2.69 7.26
CA SER A 6 15.96 3.94 6.86
C SER A 6 14.47 3.64 6.91
N GLU A 7 13.72 4.27 7.81
CA GLU A 7 12.27 4.14 7.85
C GLU A 7 11.77 4.56 6.47
N LYS A 8 11.38 3.57 5.66
CA LYS A 8 10.98 3.85 4.28
C LYS A 8 9.63 4.55 4.35
N LYS A 9 9.58 5.76 3.81
CA LYS A 9 8.40 6.62 3.88
C LYS A 9 7.59 6.48 2.60
N CYS A 10 6.31 6.18 2.73
CA CYS A 10 5.30 6.54 1.73
C CYS A 10 5.37 8.06 1.51
N ALA A 11 5.52 8.47 0.26
CA ALA A 11 5.64 9.88 -0.11
C ALA A 11 4.40 10.72 0.27
N LEU A 12 3.25 10.07 0.50
CA LEU A 12 1.99 10.72 0.88
C LEU A 12 1.67 10.60 2.37
N PHE A 13 2.02 9.48 3.00
CA PHE A 13 1.52 9.13 4.33
C PHE A 13 2.62 8.93 5.38
N GLY A 14 3.89 9.18 5.04
CA GLY A 14 5.00 9.00 5.97
C GLY A 14 5.41 7.54 6.12
N VAL A 15 5.87 7.12 7.30
CA VAL A 15 6.49 5.80 7.51
C VAL A 15 5.55 4.66 7.09
N SER A 16 6.05 3.74 6.24
CA SER A 16 5.31 2.54 5.87
C SER A 16 5.30 1.54 7.02
N SER A 17 4.18 0.83 7.19
CA SER A 17 3.96 -0.06 8.32
C SER A 17 3.02 -1.19 7.95
N ASP A 18 3.05 -2.26 8.76
CA ASP A 18 2.05 -3.31 8.68
C ASP A 18 0.67 -2.80 9.13
N MET A 19 -0.38 -3.49 8.68
CA MET A 19 -1.77 -3.19 9.01
C MET A 19 -2.19 -3.89 10.30
N LYS A 20 -2.82 -3.15 11.21
CA LYS A 20 -3.34 -3.72 12.47
C LYS A 20 -4.52 -4.64 12.16
N SER A 21 -4.53 -5.84 12.74
CA SER A 21 -5.57 -6.86 12.51
C SER A 21 -6.84 -6.66 13.34
N ASN A 22 -6.78 -5.85 14.39
CA ASN A 22 -7.85 -5.67 15.37
C ASN A 22 -8.70 -4.42 15.13
N MET A 23 -8.44 -3.65 14.07
CA MET A 23 -9.17 -2.44 13.72
C MET A 23 -9.44 -2.43 12.22
N LEU A 24 -10.54 -1.79 11.82
CA LEU A 24 -10.81 -1.58 10.40
C LEU A 24 -9.77 -0.62 9.83
N PRO A 25 -9.15 -0.99 8.70
CA PRO A 25 -8.08 -0.17 8.15
C PRO A 25 -8.64 1.10 7.56
N THR A 26 -7.97 2.22 7.87
CA THR A 26 -8.20 3.47 7.16
C THR A 26 -7.51 3.44 5.80
N TYR A 27 -7.83 4.42 4.96
CA TYR A 27 -7.15 4.59 3.69
C TYR A 27 -5.63 4.74 3.82
N GLU A 28 -5.20 5.47 4.84
CA GLU A 28 -3.80 5.68 5.17
C GLU A 28 -3.10 4.35 5.52
N ASP A 29 -3.76 3.50 6.31
CA ASP A 29 -3.23 2.19 6.70
C ASP A 29 -3.01 1.29 5.49
N VAL A 30 -3.97 1.27 4.55
CA VAL A 30 -3.88 0.49 3.30
C VAL A 30 -2.68 0.94 2.46
N MET A 31 -2.46 2.25 2.33
CA MET A 31 -1.36 2.78 1.51
C MET A 31 0.01 2.60 2.17
N LYS A 32 0.09 2.72 3.50
CA LYS A 32 1.30 2.39 4.26
C LYS A 32 1.64 0.90 4.13
N PHE A 33 0.64 0.02 4.20
CA PHE A 33 0.80 -1.41 4.02
C PHE A 33 1.20 -1.79 2.59
N TYR A 34 0.65 -1.11 1.58
CA TYR A 34 1.04 -1.28 0.18
C TYR A 34 2.54 -1.00 -0.02
N GLU A 35 3.03 0.17 0.42
CA GLU A 35 4.45 0.52 0.29
C GLU A 35 5.36 -0.40 1.12
N TRP A 36 4.88 -0.86 2.29
CA TRP A 36 5.59 -1.85 3.09
C TRP A 36 5.82 -3.16 2.32
N ASN A 37 4.77 -3.72 1.72
CA ASN A 37 4.87 -4.97 0.95
C ASN A 37 5.67 -4.80 -0.34
N ARG A 38 5.49 -3.67 -1.04
CA ARG A 38 6.31 -3.32 -2.19
C ARG A 38 7.80 -3.36 -1.87
N HIS A 39 8.19 -2.78 -0.74
CA HIS A 39 9.58 -2.79 -0.30
C HIS A 39 10.04 -4.16 0.18
N LYS A 40 9.18 -4.91 0.86
CA LYS A 40 9.48 -6.28 1.31
C LYS A 40 9.78 -7.18 0.11
N ILE A 41 8.88 -7.24 -0.87
CA ILE A 41 9.06 -8.03 -2.10
C ILE A 41 10.32 -7.61 -2.86
N LYS A 42 10.56 -6.30 -2.96
CA LYS A 42 11.78 -5.79 -3.62
C LYS A 42 13.07 -6.22 -2.91
N CYS A 43 13.06 -6.28 -1.58
CA CYS A 43 14.22 -6.74 -0.80
C CYS A 43 14.40 -8.25 -0.82
N ASP A 44 13.30 -9.01 -0.90
CA ASP A 44 13.32 -10.47 -0.96
C ASP A 44 13.69 -10.98 -2.36
N ASN A 45 13.44 -10.19 -3.41
CA ASN A 45 13.87 -10.48 -4.77
C ASN A 45 15.38 -10.23 -4.94
N GLU A 46 16.16 -11.27 -5.21
CA GLU A 46 17.61 -11.19 -5.50
C GLU A 46 17.96 -10.21 -6.62
N THR A 47 17.05 -10.04 -7.58
CA THR A 47 17.20 -9.14 -8.74
C THR A 47 16.90 -7.67 -8.43
N ASN A 48 16.47 -7.33 -7.21
CA ASN A 48 15.98 -5.99 -6.82
C ASN A 48 14.90 -5.42 -7.76
N LYS A 49 14.22 -6.29 -8.51
CA LYS A 49 13.22 -5.91 -9.50
C LYS A 49 12.02 -5.28 -8.81
N GLU A 50 11.51 -4.23 -9.44
CA GLU A 50 10.32 -3.54 -8.98
C GLU A 50 9.10 -4.47 -9.05
N PRO A 51 8.36 -4.68 -7.95
CA PRO A 51 7.20 -5.56 -7.96
C PRO A 51 6.07 -4.97 -8.81
N THR A 52 5.30 -5.84 -9.42
CA THR A 52 4.13 -5.46 -10.22
C THR A 52 3.01 -5.00 -9.29
N TYR A 53 2.21 -4.03 -9.75
CA TYR A 53 1.03 -3.57 -9.01
C TYR A 53 0.13 -4.72 -8.56
N LYS A 54 -0.12 -5.71 -9.43
CA LYS A 54 -0.99 -6.85 -9.16
C LYS A 54 -0.46 -7.73 -8.01
N GLU A 55 0.85 -7.96 -7.96
CA GLU A 55 1.48 -8.80 -6.92
C GLU A 55 1.30 -8.18 -5.53
N ILE A 56 1.40 -6.85 -5.43
CA ILE A 56 1.18 -6.14 -4.17
C ILE A 56 -0.32 -6.02 -3.87
N GLU A 57 -1.14 -5.77 -4.89
CA GLU A 57 -2.60 -5.65 -4.76
C GLU A 57 -3.21 -6.91 -4.17
N ASP A 58 -2.85 -8.09 -4.65
CA ASP A 58 -3.43 -9.35 -4.16
C ASP A 58 -3.12 -9.54 -2.65
N ILE A 59 -1.89 -9.24 -2.18
CA ILE A 59 -1.53 -9.29 -0.75
C ILE A 59 -2.33 -8.28 0.09
N VAL A 60 -2.50 -7.06 -0.43
CA VAL A 60 -3.25 -6.00 0.25
C VAL A 60 -4.73 -6.36 0.37
N VAL A 61 -5.31 -6.89 -0.71
CA VAL A 61 -6.73 -7.30 -0.75
C VAL A 61 -6.97 -8.47 0.21
N GLU A 62 -6.15 -9.52 0.17
CA GLU A 62 -6.27 -10.66 1.10
C GLU A 62 -6.25 -10.22 2.57
N LYS A 63 -5.37 -9.26 2.92
CA LYS A 63 -5.29 -8.74 4.28
C LYS A 63 -6.54 -7.97 4.70
N ILE A 64 -7.12 -7.18 3.79
CA ILE A 64 -8.37 -6.44 4.04
C ILE A 64 -9.53 -7.42 4.22
N GLU A 65 -9.61 -8.45 3.38
CA GLU A 65 -10.64 -9.49 3.46
C GLU A 65 -10.57 -10.26 4.78
N ASP A 66 -9.37 -10.62 5.26
CA ASP A 66 -9.16 -11.25 6.57
C ASP A 66 -9.67 -10.34 7.72
N ILE A 67 -9.36 -9.04 7.69
CA ILE A 67 -9.83 -8.11 8.72
C ILE A 67 -11.36 -7.97 8.69
N TRP A 68 -11.95 -7.83 7.52
CA TRP A 68 -13.41 -7.68 7.38
C TRP A 68 -14.14 -8.96 7.77
N SER A 69 -13.61 -10.12 7.40
CA SER A 69 -14.12 -11.42 7.81
C SER A 69 -14.14 -11.56 9.34
N ARG A 70 -13.04 -11.21 10.02
CA ARG A 70 -12.97 -11.21 11.49
C ARG A 70 -13.91 -10.20 12.13
N ALA A 71 -14.14 -9.06 11.49
CA ALA A 71 -15.08 -8.05 11.93
C ALA A 71 -16.55 -8.41 11.63
N SER A 72 -16.82 -9.60 11.05
CA SER A 72 -18.14 -10.01 10.59
C SER A 72 -18.79 -9.00 9.62
N ILE A 73 -17.95 -8.24 8.90
CA ILE A 73 -18.40 -7.32 7.87
C ILE A 73 -18.52 -8.16 6.60
N PRO A 74 -19.71 -8.21 5.96
CA PRO A 74 -19.86 -8.93 4.72
C PRO A 74 -18.88 -8.35 3.70
N THR A 75 -18.00 -9.20 3.18
CA THR A 75 -17.05 -8.82 2.13
C THR A 75 -17.86 -8.48 0.88
N ILE A 76 -18.14 -7.19 0.73
CA ILE A 76 -18.69 -6.55 -0.47
C ILE A 76 -17.76 -7.00 -1.61
N GLN A 77 -18.21 -8.00 -2.40
CA GLN A 77 -17.47 -8.85 -3.37
C GLN A 77 -15.99 -8.48 -3.61
N HIS A 78 -15.06 -9.44 -3.57
CA HIS A 78 -13.63 -9.27 -3.87
C HIS A 78 -13.30 -8.25 -5.00
N GLU A 79 -14.10 -8.23 -6.08
CA GLU A 79 -14.00 -7.23 -7.17
C GLU A 79 -14.18 -5.76 -6.73
N GLN A 80 -15.07 -5.49 -5.78
CA GLN A 80 -15.31 -4.16 -5.23
C GLN A 80 -14.11 -3.69 -4.39
N VAL A 81 -13.49 -4.58 -3.62
CA VAL A 81 -12.23 -4.28 -2.89
C VAL A 81 -11.11 -3.98 -3.88
N LYS A 82 -10.96 -4.77 -4.96
CA LYS A 82 -10.01 -4.49 -6.05
C LYS A 82 -10.28 -3.14 -6.73
N LYS A 83 -11.54 -2.84 -7.04
CA LYS A 83 -11.93 -1.56 -7.66
C LYS A 83 -11.62 -0.36 -6.77
N MET A 84 -11.83 -0.49 -5.46
CA MET A 84 -11.44 0.51 -4.47
C MET A 84 -9.92 0.70 -4.47
N SER A 85 -9.15 -0.38 -4.27
CA SER A 85 -7.67 -0.36 -4.27
C SER A 85 -7.09 0.33 -5.52
N LYS A 86 -7.60 -0.01 -6.70
CA LYS A 86 -7.17 0.60 -7.97
C LYS A 86 -7.48 2.08 -8.07
N THR A 87 -8.69 2.49 -7.67
CA THR A 87 -9.12 3.89 -7.69
C THR A 87 -8.23 4.74 -6.80
N TYR A 88 -7.87 4.18 -5.65
CA TYR A 88 -7.00 4.80 -4.68
C TYR A 88 -5.57 4.94 -5.14
N HIS A 89 -4.98 3.86 -5.67
CA HIS A 89 -3.66 3.90 -6.28
C HIS A 89 -3.57 5.00 -7.34
N LEU A 90 -4.61 5.13 -8.17
CA LEU A 90 -4.68 6.19 -9.19
C LEU A 90 -4.77 7.60 -8.58
N LYS A 91 -5.58 7.80 -7.52
CA LYS A 91 -5.65 9.08 -6.80
C LYS A 91 -4.30 9.47 -6.21
N CYS A 92 -3.61 8.53 -5.57
CA CYS A 92 -2.26 8.75 -5.03
C CYS A 92 -1.26 9.11 -6.13
N LYS A 93 -1.26 8.39 -7.24
CA LYS A 93 -0.40 8.70 -8.40
C LYS A 93 -0.67 10.09 -8.96
N ASN A 94 -1.94 10.49 -9.07
CA ASN A 94 -2.31 11.82 -9.56
C ASN A 94 -1.87 12.93 -8.60
N LEU A 95 -2.04 12.75 -7.29
CA LEU A 95 -1.56 13.70 -6.28
C LEU A 95 -0.05 13.85 -6.34
N LEU A 96 0.70 12.74 -6.43
CA LEU A 96 2.15 12.76 -6.58
C LEU A 96 2.59 13.49 -7.86
N ASN A 97 1.92 13.22 -8.98
CA ASN A 97 2.18 13.90 -10.25
C ASN A 97 1.90 15.41 -10.16
N LEU A 98 0.84 15.83 -9.47
CA LEU A 98 0.54 17.25 -9.24
C LEU A 98 1.63 17.91 -8.40
N THR A 99 2.03 17.29 -7.29
CA THR A 99 3.12 17.83 -6.45
C THR A 99 4.46 17.93 -7.19
N LEU A 100 4.78 16.98 -8.07
CA LEU A 100 5.99 17.04 -8.91
C LEU A 100 5.91 18.12 -9.99
N LYS A 101 4.72 18.37 -10.56
CA LYS A 101 4.51 19.46 -11.54
C LYS A 101 4.62 20.84 -10.93
N TYR A 102 4.24 21.01 -9.65
CA TYR A 102 4.44 22.27 -8.94
C TYR A 102 5.91 22.49 -8.59
N ARG A 103 6.60 21.47 -8.05
CA ARG A 103 8.01 21.57 -7.64
C ARG A 103 9.01 21.80 -8.80
N ARG A 104 8.64 21.54 -10.06
CA ARG A 104 9.48 21.84 -11.25
C ARG A 104 9.25 23.24 -11.84
N ARG A 105 8.31 24.01 -11.28
CA ARG A 105 7.97 25.36 -11.74
C ARG A 105 8.55 26.47 -10.87
N ASP A 106 9.24 26.08 -9.80
CA ASP A 106 10.09 26.93 -8.94
C ASP A 106 11.56 26.69 -9.32
#